data_AF-A0A955TXM9-F1
#
_entry.id   AF-A0A955TXM9-F1
#
_cell.length_a   1.000
_cell.length_b   1.000
_cell.length_c   1.000
_cell.angle_alpha   90.00
_cell.angle_beta   90.00
_cell.angle_gamma   90.00
#
_symmetry.space_group_name_H-M   'P 1'
#
loop_
_entity.id
_entity.type
_entity.pdbx_description
1 polymer ?
#
loop_
_entity_poly.entity_id
_entity_poly.type
_entity_poly.pdbx_seq_one_letter_code
_entity_poly.pdbx_strand_id
1 'polypeptide(L)'
;MMSLRLHTKPFEKFLTVFLGACILAIFPTLQLARAGPENSFDRQTQCQWVRASGQTNWSLTTKTLSPEPLEEYLVNEDVNIITGLYTRSYSRQQDGVIDYKTARQILISEYNEHWNSVVETKEFPLLYWEDDDQDGEFDMWIDRQGDGSPCDIVPYQIYENASGAMPMGLH
;
A
#
# COMPACT_ATOMS: atom_id res chain seq x y z
N MET A 1 -13.20 -55.91 3.69
CA MET A 1 -13.18 -55.82 5.17
C MET A 1 -11.77 -56.10 5.64
N MET A 2 -11.00 -55.06 5.96
CA MET A 2 -9.66 -55.19 6.55
C MET A 2 -9.57 -54.15 7.66
N SER A 3 -9.56 -54.67 8.88
CA SER A 3 -9.39 -53.94 10.13
C SER A 3 -7.90 -53.81 10.40
N LEU A 4 -7.41 -52.58 10.53
CA LEU A 4 -6.09 -52.30 11.09
C LEU A 4 -6.27 -51.23 12.16
N ARG A 5 -6.42 -51.72 13.40
CA ARG A 5 -6.23 -50.93 14.62
C ARG A 5 -4.73 -50.75 14.81
N LEU A 6 -4.28 -49.50 14.91
CA LEU A 6 -3.03 -49.18 15.57
C LEU A 6 -3.34 -48.37 16.83
N HIS A 7 -2.81 -48.90 17.92
CA HIS A 7 -2.95 -48.46 19.29
C HIS A 7 -1.58 -47.93 19.76
N THR A 8 -1.58 -47.21 20.89
CA THR A 8 -0.45 -46.62 21.64
C THR A 8 -0.09 -45.18 21.28
N LYS A 9 0.12 -44.22 22.19
CA LYS A 9 -0.13 -44.05 23.64
C LYS A 9 -0.02 -42.51 23.91
N PRO A 10 -0.58 -41.99 25.02
CA PRO A 10 -0.61 -40.56 25.33
C PRO A 10 0.72 -40.08 25.94
N PHE A 11 1.21 -38.90 25.57
CA PHE A 11 2.37 -38.28 26.21
C PHE A 11 1.92 -37.30 27.28
N GLU A 12 2.18 -37.67 28.52
CA GLU A 12 1.92 -36.90 29.73
C GLU A 12 2.98 -35.80 29.96
N LYS A 13 2.48 -34.65 30.43
CA LYS A 13 3.02 -33.82 31.53
C LYS A 13 4.49 -33.35 31.45
N PHE A 14 4.66 -32.05 31.20
CA PHE A 14 5.72 -31.28 31.84
C PHE A 14 5.14 -30.30 32.86
N LEU A 15 5.37 -30.67 34.11
CA LEU A 15 5.23 -29.90 35.33
C LEU A 15 6.19 -28.69 35.26
N THR A 16 5.67 -27.46 35.19
CA THR A 16 6.48 -26.26 35.42
C THR A 16 6.13 -25.70 36.79
N VAL A 17 7.09 -25.79 37.69
CA VAL A 17 7.08 -25.30 39.07
C VAL A 17 7.19 -23.77 39.04
N PHE A 18 6.19 -23.06 39.57
CA PHE A 18 6.29 -21.63 39.89
C PHE A 18 6.70 -21.48 41.37
N LEU A 19 7.98 -21.24 41.60
CA LEU A 19 8.56 -20.56 42.76
C LEU A 19 9.22 -19.32 42.14
N GLY A 20 8.86 -18.10 42.46
CA GLY A 20 8.87 -17.51 43.79
C GLY A 20 9.62 -16.19 43.65
N ALA A 21 9.00 -15.12 44.12
CA ALA A 21 9.38 -13.74 43.85
C ALA A 21 10.83 -13.39 44.26
N CYS A 22 11.53 -12.69 43.38
CA CYS A 22 12.64 -11.79 43.72
C CYS A 22 12.45 -10.50 42.92
N ILE A 23 11.60 -9.63 43.47
CA ILE A 23 11.55 -8.21 43.11
C ILE A 23 12.63 -7.55 43.96
N LEU A 24 13.69 -7.06 43.32
CA LEU A 24 14.48 -5.87 43.71
C LEU A 24 15.68 -5.75 42.76
N ALA A 25 15.45 -5.08 41.63
CA ALA A 25 16.53 -4.54 40.81
C ALA A 25 16.10 -3.15 40.33
N ILE A 26 16.48 -2.16 41.13
CA ILE A 26 16.95 -0.82 40.78
C ILE A 26 16.70 -0.45 39.30
N PHE A 27 15.67 0.36 39.06
CA PHE A 27 15.42 0.99 37.77
C PHE A 27 16.47 2.09 37.54
N PRO A 28 17.43 1.96 36.60
CA PRO A 28 17.95 3.15 35.96
C PRO A 28 16.77 3.75 35.19
N THR A 29 16.48 5.01 35.44
CA THR A 29 15.46 5.80 34.75
C THR A 29 15.84 5.87 33.27
N LEU A 30 15.47 4.85 32.50
CA LEU A 30 15.36 4.96 31.05
C LEU A 30 14.30 6.04 30.85
N GLN A 31 14.76 7.23 30.48
CA GLN A 31 13.91 8.21 29.85
C GLN A 31 13.22 7.48 28.71
N LEU A 32 11.92 7.24 28.92
CA LEU A 32 10.97 6.97 27.88
C LEU A 32 11.20 8.07 26.84
N ALA A 33 11.87 7.74 25.73
CA ALA A 33 11.75 8.52 24.53
C ALA A 33 10.28 8.38 24.13
N ARG A 34 9.47 9.29 24.66
CA ARG A 34 8.12 9.50 24.20
C ARG A 34 8.30 9.96 22.77
N ALA A 35 8.17 9.04 21.81
CA ALA A 35 7.75 9.43 20.48
C ALA A 35 6.54 10.34 20.72
N GLY A 36 6.72 11.64 20.43
CA GLY A 36 5.61 12.56 20.50
C GLY A 36 4.48 11.99 19.65
N PRO A 37 3.22 12.29 19.97
CA PRO A 37 2.17 12.03 18.99
C PRO A 37 2.54 12.84 17.75
N GLU A 38 3.15 12.20 16.74
CA GLU A 38 3.15 12.75 15.40
C GLU A 38 1.68 12.77 15.01
N ASN A 39 1.14 13.98 15.01
CA ASN A 39 -0.28 14.25 14.98
C ASN A 39 -0.88 13.69 13.69
N SER A 40 -1.55 12.53 13.79
CA SER A 40 -2.54 12.08 12.80
C SER A 40 -3.62 13.14 12.54
N PHE A 41 -3.76 14.09 13.46
CA PHE A 41 -4.67 15.24 13.39
C PHE A 41 -4.24 16.33 12.41
N ASP A 42 -2.99 16.36 11.90
CA ASP A 42 -2.53 17.42 10.99
C ASP A 42 -2.59 17.03 9.50
N ARG A 43 -2.60 15.72 9.18
CA ARG A 43 -2.71 15.25 7.80
C ARG A 43 -4.06 15.62 7.16
N GLN A 44 -5.16 15.51 7.91
CA GLN A 44 -6.51 15.81 7.38
C GLN A 44 -6.75 17.32 7.16
N THR A 45 -6.15 18.19 7.97
CA THR A 45 -6.21 19.65 7.79
C THR A 45 -5.35 20.14 6.62
N GLN A 46 -4.25 19.43 6.29
CA GLN A 46 -3.39 19.78 5.16
C GLN A 46 -4.05 19.61 3.78
N CYS A 47 -5.18 18.90 3.71
CA CYS A 47 -5.95 18.68 2.49
C CYS A 47 -6.98 19.80 2.21
N GLN A 48 -7.01 20.86 3.02
CA GLN A 48 -7.98 21.97 2.90
C GLN A 48 -7.74 22.92 1.72
N TRP A 49 -6.70 22.74 0.89
CA TRP A 49 -6.51 23.52 -0.35
C TRP A 49 -7.63 23.34 -1.38
N VAL A 50 -8.60 22.45 -1.13
CA VAL A 50 -9.81 22.30 -1.96
C VAL A 50 -10.95 23.27 -1.58
N ARG A 51 -10.89 24.00 -0.44
CA ARG A 51 -12.06 24.78 0.03
C ARG A 51 -11.87 26.27 0.31
N ALA A 52 -10.67 26.84 0.16
CA ALA A 52 -10.47 28.25 0.48
C ALA A 52 -9.50 28.97 -0.46
N SER A 53 -9.99 29.49 -1.58
CA SER A 53 -9.67 30.85 -2.04
C SER A 53 -10.44 31.19 -3.31
N GLY A 54 -11.18 32.30 -3.25
CA GLY A 54 -11.79 32.90 -4.43
C GLY A 54 -10.73 33.53 -5.34
N GLN A 55 -10.85 33.22 -6.64
CA GLN A 55 -10.36 33.95 -7.82
C GLN A 55 -8.87 34.39 -7.86
N THR A 56 -8.12 33.88 -8.84
CA THR A 56 -7.83 34.58 -10.11
C THR A 56 -7.09 33.66 -11.09
N ASN A 57 -7.67 33.48 -12.28
CA ASN A 57 -7.09 32.96 -13.54
C ASN A 57 -5.84 32.07 -13.45
N TRP A 58 -6.04 30.82 -13.04
CA TRP A 58 -5.43 29.65 -13.68
C TRP A 58 -6.52 28.59 -13.72
N SER A 59 -7.13 28.38 -14.88
CA SER A 59 -7.95 27.20 -15.12
C SER A 59 -7.02 26.00 -15.28
N LEU A 60 -6.28 25.67 -14.21
CA LEU A 60 -5.68 24.37 -14.05
C LEU A 60 -6.74 23.55 -13.35
N THR A 61 -7.54 22.85 -14.14
CA THR A 61 -8.39 21.76 -13.66
C THR A 61 -7.47 20.83 -12.87
N THR A 62 -7.45 20.92 -11.55
CA THR A 62 -6.84 19.88 -10.72
C THR A 62 -7.69 18.64 -10.94
N LYS A 63 -7.30 17.84 -11.94
CA LYS A 63 -7.86 16.53 -12.22
C LYS A 63 -7.77 15.75 -10.91
N THR A 64 -8.93 15.50 -10.32
CA THR A 64 -9.04 14.71 -9.10
C THR A 64 -9.08 13.27 -9.54
N LEU A 65 -8.17 12.44 -9.03
CA LEU A 65 -8.12 11.01 -9.34
C LEU A 65 -9.48 10.36 -9.01
N SER A 66 -10.05 9.63 -9.97
CA SER A 66 -11.28 8.88 -9.72
C SER A 66 -11.05 7.74 -8.72
N PRO A 67 -12.07 7.36 -7.93
CA PRO A 67 -11.97 6.18 -7.08
C PRO A 67 -11.76 4.92 -7.93
N GLU A 68 -11.13 3.91 -7.33
CA GLU A 68 -10.93 2.62 -7.99
C GLU A 68 -12.28 1.98 -8.37
N PRO A 69 -12.45 1.48 -9.61
CA PRO A 69 -13.67 0.82 -10.03
C PRO A 69 -13.98 -0.46 -9.26
N LEU A 70 -15.27 -0.84 -9.29
CA LEU A 70 -15.74 -2.09 -8.69
C LEU A 70 -15.27 -3.32 -9.51
N GLU A 71 -15.37 -4.49 -8.88
CA GLU A 71 -15.00 -5.79 -9.46
C GLU A 71 -15.67 -6.08 -10.82
N GLU A 72 -16.89 -5.58 -11.03
CA GLU A 72 -17.65 -5.79 -12.27
C GLU A 72 -17.03 -5.10 -13.51
N TYR A 73 -16.09 -4.17 -13.30
CA TYR A 73 -15.32 -3.51 -14.36
C TYR A 73 -13.93 -4.11 -14.52
N LEU A 74 -13.56 -5.09 -13.68
CA LEU A 74 -12.24 -5.71 -13.70
C LEU A 74 -12.10 -6.57 -14.96
N VAL A 75 -11.04 -6.31 -15.71
CA VAL A 75 -10.70 -7.05 -16.93
C VAL A 75 -9.56 -8.03 -16.68
N ASN A 76 -8.55 -7.62 -15.90
CA ASN A 76 -7.36 -8.42 -15.69
C ASN A 76 -6.68 -8.12 -14.35
N GLU A 77 -5.99 -9.13 -13.81
CA GLU A 77 -5.12 -9.05 -12.65
C GLU A 77 -3.76 -9.66 -12.99
N ASP A 78 -2.68 -8.97 -12.63
CA ASP A 78 -1.31 -9.41 -12.86
C ASP A 78 -0.52 -9.43 -11.54
N VAL A 79 0.08 -10.57 -11.23
CA VAL A 79 0.91 -10.78 -10.05
C VAL A 79 2.36 -10.84 -10.49
N ASN A 80 3.11 -9.76 -10.26
CA ASN A 80 4.52 -9.69 -10.59
C ASN A 80 5.38 -9.69 -9.32
N ILE A 81 5.79 -10.89 -8.90
CA ILE A 81 6.62 -11.09 -7.71
C ILE A 81 8.04 -10.52 -7.87
N ILE A 82 8.52 -10.32 -9.10
CA ILE A 82 9.85 -9.74 -9.36
C ILE A 82 9.84 -8.24 -9.07
N THR A 83 8.77 -7.54 -9.48
CA THR A 83 8.58 -6.13 -9.14
C THR A 83 7.94 -5.92 -7.77
N GLY A 84 7.40 -6.97 -7.16
CA GLY A 84 6.65 -6.90 -5.91
C GLY A 84 5.32 -6.16 -6.04
N LEU A 85 4.71 -6.19 -7.24
CA LEU A 85 3.47 -5.47 -7.54
C LEU A 85 2.35 -6.41 -7.96
N TYR A 86 1.16 -6.13 -7.43
CA TYR A 86 -0.10 -6.71 -7.86
C TYR A 86 -0.91 -5.63 -8.59
N THR A 87 -1.15 -5.84 -9.89
CA THR A 87 -1.80 -4.86 -10.75
C THR A 87 -3.21 -5.30 -11.09
N ARG A 88 -4.17 -4.37 -11.02
CA ARG A 88 -5.56 -4.57 -11.45
C ARG A 88 -5.88 -3.63 -12.60
N SER A 89 -6.50 -4.14 -13.65
CA SER A 89 -6.85 -3.39 -14.86
C SER A 89 -8.34 -3.43 -15.11
N TYR A 90 -8.93 -2.27 -15.39
CA TYR A 90 -10.37 -2.08 -15.49
C TYR A 90 -10.76 -1.45 -16.83
N SER A 91 -11.99 -1.76 -17.28
CA SER A 91 -12.68 -1.09 -18.38
C SER A 91 -13.96 -0.48 -17.82
N ARG A 92 -13.96 0.82 -17.53
CA ARG A 92 -15.10 1.50 -16.89
C ARG A 92 -16.35 1.53 -17.78
N GLN A 93 -16.16 1.48 -19.10
CA GLN A 93 -17.26 1.39 -20.07
C GLN A 93 -17.69 -0.05 -20.41
N GLN A 94 -17.01 -1.06 -19.85
CA GLN A 94 -17.24 -2.48 -20.14
C GLN A 94 -17.16 -2.84 -21.64
N ASP A 95 -16.36 -2.09 -22.39
CA ASP A 95 -16.08 -2.31 -23.82
C ASP A 95 -14.82 -3.16 -24.04
N GLY A 96 -14.11 -3.51 -22.95
CA GLY A 96 -12.87 -4.28 -22.96
C GLY A 96 -11.62 -3.43 -23.19
N VAL A 97 -11.77 -2.12 -23.41
CA VAL A 97 -10.66 -1.17 -23.46
C VAL A 97 -10.28 -0.82 -22.03
N ILE A 98 -9.01 -1.03 -21.67
CA ILE A 98 -8.51 -0.72 -20.33
C ILE A 98 -8.26 0.78 -20.25
N ASP A 99 -8.97 1.45 -19.34
CA ASP A 99 -8.93 2.90 -19.15
C ASP A 99 -8.59 3.29 -17.70
N TYR A 100 -8.44 2.31 -16.81
CA TYR A 100 -8.03 2.53 -15.42
C TYR A 100 -7.21 1.36 -14.90
N LYS A 101 -6.12 1.64 -14.18
CA LYS A 101 -5.28 0.60 -13.54
C LYS A 101 -4.84 1.04 -12.16
N THR A 102 -4.65 0.06 -11.28
CA THR A 102 -4.03 0.24 -9.96
C THR A 102 -2.91 -0.77 -9.75
N ALA A 103 -1.90 -0.42 -8.97
CA ALA A 103 -0.90 -1.39 -8.50
C ALA A 103 -0.68 -1.28 -6.99
N ARG A 104 -0.75 -2.42 -6.31
CA ARG A 104 -0.52 -2.58 -4.88
C ARG A 104 0.82 -3.26 -4.64
N GLN A 105 1.44 -2.95 -3.51
CA GLN A 105 2.62 -3.68 -3.06
C GLN A 105 2.24 -5.07 -2.56
N ILE A 106 2.97 -6.09 -3.01
CA ILE A 106 2.92 -7.44 -2.46
C ILE A 106 3.72 -7.45 -1.15
N LEU A 107 3.08 -7.87 -0.06
CA LEU A 107 3.70 -8.02 1.26
C LEU A 107 4.25 -9.44 1.45
N ILE A 108 3.47 -10.44 1.02
CA ILE A 108 3.81 -11.85 1.13
C ILE A 108 3.43 -12.53 -0.19
N SER A 109 4.29 -13.44 -0.65
CA SER A 109 4.00 -14.32 -1.78
C SER A 109 4.30 -15.75 -1.37
N GLU A 110 3.28 -16.60 -1.40
CA GLU A 110 3.38 -18.02 -1.08
C GLU A 110 2.86 -18.87 -2.24
N TYR A 111 3.30 -20.12 -2.30
CA TYR A 111 2.70 -21.13 -3.17
C TYR A 111 1.80 -22.01 -2.32
N ASN A 112 0.55 -22.18 -2.73
CA ASN A 112 -0.35 -23.13 -2.07
C ASN A 112 -0.03 -24.58 -2.46
N GLU A 113 -0.77 -25.54 -1.90
CA GLU A 113 -0.60 -26.99 -2.17
C GLU A 113 -0.77 -27.37 -3.65
N HIS A 114 -1.39 -26.50 -4.45
CA HIS A 114 -1.62 -26.67 -5.88
C HIS A 114 -0.63 -25.87 -6.75
N TRP A 115 0.44 -25.33 -6.16
CA TRP A 115 1.44 -24.48 -6.83
C TRP A 115 0.90 -23.18 -7.42
N ASN A 116 -0.28 -22.73 -6.96
CA ASN A 116 -0.77 -21.40 -7.32
C ASN A 116 -0.11 -20.37 -6.40
N SER A 117 0.34 -19.26 -6.99
CA SER A 117 0.79 -18.10 -6.22
C SER A 117 -0.39 -17.47 -5.52
N VAL A 118 -0.29 -17.32 -4.21
CA VAL A 118 -1.21 -16.57 -3.37
C VAL A 118 -0.42 -15.40 -2.79
N VAL A 119 -0.94 -14.19 -2.99
CA VAL A 119 -0.28 -12.97 -2.53
C VAL A 119 -1.12 -12.24 -1.50
N GLU A 120 -0.45 -11.75 -0.47
CA GLU A 120 -0.99 -10.74 0.42
C GLU A 120 -0.49 -9.38 -0.07
N THR A 121 -1.38 -8.40 -0.15
CA THR A 121 -1.04 -7.06 -0.66
C THR A 121 -1.37 -5.99 0.37
N LYS A 122 -0.76 -4.81 0.22
CA LYS A 122 -1.26 -3.60 0.87
C LYS A 122 -2.72 -3.36 0.48
N GLU A 123 -3.50 -2.86 1.44
CA GLU A 123 -4.91 -2.51 1.22
C GLU A 123 -5.08 -1.48 0.10
N PHE A 124 -4.30 -0.39 0.16
CA PHE A 124 -4.37 0.72 -0.78
C PHE A 124 -3.33 0.61 -1.90
N PRO A 125 -3.67 1.01 -3.15
CA PRO A 125 -2.72 1.09 -4.24
C PRO A 125 -1.58 2.08 -3.96
N LEU A 126 -0.40 1.78 -4.49
CA LEU A 126 0.72 2.71 -4.58
C LEU A 126 0.68 3.55 -5.85
N LEU A 127 0.20 2.96 -6.95
CA LEU A 127 0.21 3.56 -8.27
C LEU A 127 -1.18 3.50 -8.89
N TYR A 128 -1.49 4.56 -9.62
CA TYR A 128 -2.74 4.73 -10.34
C TYR A 128 -2.44 5.20 -11.77
N TRP A 129 -3.16 4.64 -12.72
CA TRP A 129 -3.15 5.06 -14.12
C TRP A 129 -4.60 5.28 -14.57
N GLU A 130 -4.88 6.43 -15.18
CA GLU A 130 -6.21 6.78 -15.67
C GLU A 130 -6.12 7.41 -17.06
N ASP A 131 -6.84 6.83 -18.00
CA ASP A 131 -7.07 7.32 -19.36
C ASP A 131 -8.56 7.67 -19.45
N ASP A 132 -8.90 8.93 -19.17
CA ASP A 132 -10.30 9.37 -19.06
C ASP A 132 -10.95 9.64 -20.42
N ASP A 133 -10.16 10.08 -21.39
CA ASP A 133 -10.59 10.40 -22.74
C ASP A 133 -10.39 9.25 -23.73
N GLN A 134 -9.87 8.12 -23.26
CA GLN A 134 -9.62 6.91 -24.04
C GLN A 134 -8.72 7.18 -25.26
N ASP A 135 -7.73 8.05 -25.08
CA ASP A 135 -6.76 8.38 -26.12
C ASP A 135 -5.57 7.41 -26.15
N GLY A 136 -5.49 6.52 -25.15
CA GLY A 136 -4.43 5.52 -24.96
C GLY A 136 -3.26 6.02 -24.11
N GLU A 137 -3.24 7.29 -23.74
CA GLU A 137 -2.27 7.89 -22.85
C GLU A 137 -2.81 7.91 -21.42
N PHE A 138 -1.98 7.47 -20.48
CA PHE A 138 -2.38 7.40 -19.07
C PHE A 138 -1.78 8.56 -18.30
N ASP A 139 -2.64 9.33 -17.67
CA ASP A 139 -2.23 10.13 -16.53
C ASP A 139 -1.84 9.18 -15.38
N MET A 140 -0.79 9.53 -14.65
CA MET A 140 -0.21 8.68 -13.62
C MET A 140 -0.16 9.40 -12.28
N TRP A 141 -0.46 8.68 -11.20
CA TRP A 141 -0.35 9.17 -9.83
C TRP A 141 0.32 8.13 -8.93
N ILE A 142 0.92 8.64 -7.86
CA ILE A 142 1.57 7.84 -6.83
C ILE A 142 1.04 8.25 -5.46
N ASP A 143 0.62 7.26 -4.66
CA ASP A 143 0.46 7.43 -3.22
C ASP A 143 1.85 7.30 -2.56
N ARG A 144 2.39 8.42 -2.09
CA ARG A 144 3.74 8.49 -1.52
C ARG A 144 3.86 7.72 -0.20
N GLN A 145 2.77 7.49 0.52
CA GLN A 145 2.75 6.77 1.80
C GLN A 145 2.18 5.36 1.64
N GLY A 146 1.35 5.15 0.62
CA GLY A 146 0.67 3.88 0.37
C GLY A 146 -0.30 3.53 1.49
N ASP A 147 -1.03 4.53 1.98
CA ASP A 147 -2.03 4.45 3.04
C ASP A 147 -3.42 4.92 2.57
N GLY A 148 -3.57 5.24 1.29
CA GLY A 148 -4.82 5.65 0.66
C GLY A 148 -5.23 7.09 0.95
N SER A 149 -4.37 7.87 1.62
CA SER A 149 -4.63 9.28 1.92
C SER A 149 -4.66 10.12 0.63
N PRO A 150 -5.79 10.77 0.27
CA PRO A 150 -5.88 11.56 -0.96
C PRO A 150 -4.85 12.70 -1.08
N CYS A 151 -4.23 13.09 0.04
CA CYS A 151 -3.32 14.22 0.15
C CYS A 151 -1.87 13.81 -0.11
N ASP A 152 -1.62 12.50 -0.02
CA ASP A 152 -0.33 11.87 -0.32
C ASP A 152 -0.28 11.36 -1.76
N ILE A 153 -1.45 11.26 -2.43
CA ILE A 153 -1.61 10.95 -3.85
C ILE A 153 -1.29 12.19 -4.68
N VAL A 154 -0.22 12.11 -5.48
CA VAL A 154 0.26 13.21 -6.33
C VAL A 154 0.55 12.73 -7.74
N PRO A 155 0.51 13.61 -8.76
CA PRO A 155 0.91 13.24 -10.12
C PRO A 155 2.32 12.65 -10.14
N TYR A 156 2.49 11.54 -10.85
CA TYR A 156 3.78 10.91 -11.05
C TYR A 156 4.63 11.79 -11.98
N GLN A 157 5.83 12.14 -11.54
CA GLN A 157 6.76 12.97 -12.31
C GLN A 157 7.92 12.11 -12.78
N ILE A 158 8.12 12.04 -14.09
CA ILE A 158 9.36 11.50 -14.66
C ILE A 158 10.41 12.61 -14.52
N TYR A 159 11.37 12.41 -13.62
CA TYR A 159 12.58 13.21 -13.65
C TYR A 159 13.40 12.75 -14.84
N GLU A 160 13.24 13.42 -15.99
CA GLU A 160 14.24 13.34 -17.05
C GLU A 160 15.53 13.90 -16.47
N ASN A 161 16.51 13.03 -16.22
CA ASN A 161 17.79 13.46 -15.67
C ASN A 161 18.35 14.62 -16.47
N ALA A 162 18.54 15.73 -15.77
CA ALA A 162 19.23 16.92 -16.19
C ALA A 162 20.41 16.58 -17.12
N SER A 163 20.28 16.98 -18.37
CA SER A 163 21.44 17.21 -19.22
C SER A 163 22.22 18.40 -18.66
N GLY A 164 23.09 18.13 -17.69
CA GLY A 164 24.16 19.04 -17.30
C GLY A 164 23.92 19.85 -16.02
N ALA A 165 25.01 20.00 -15.28
CA ALA A 165 25.20 20.80 -14.07
C ALA A 165 24.57 20.25 -12.78
N MET A 166 25.32 19.38 -12.10
CA MET A 166 25.30 19.41 -10.63
C MET A 166 25.80 20.78 -10.16
N PRO A 167 25.03 21.56 -9.38
CA PRO A 167 25.60 22.71 -8.68
C PRO A 167 26.45 22.18 -7.52
N MET A 168 27.76 22.10 -7.76
CA MET A 168 28.74 22.14 -6.68
C MET A 168 28.75 23.56 -6.10
N GLY A 169 28.28 23.72 -4.86
CA GLY A 169 28.41 24.94 -4.07
C GLY A 169 27.63 24.80 -2.75
N LEU A 170 28.25 24.28 -1.70
CA LEU A 170 28.89 25.02 -0.60
C LEU A 170 27.95 25.96 0.16
N HIS A 171 27.62 25.56 1.40
CA HIS A 171 28.08 26.26 2.60
C HIS A 171 28.16 25.29 3.79
#